data_AF-A0A931WT20-F1
#
_entry.id   AF-A0A931WT20-F1
#
_cell.length_a   1.000
_cell.length_b   1.000
_cell.length_c   1.000
_cell.angle_alpha   90.00
_cell.angle_beta   90.00
_cell.angle_gamma   90.00
#
_symmetry.space_group_name_H-M   'P 1'
#
loop_
_entity.id
_entity.type
_entity.pdbx_description
1 polymer ?
#
loop_
_entity_poly.entity_id
_entity_poly.type
_entity_poly.pdbx_seq_one_letter_code
_entity_poly.pdbx_strand_id
1 'polypeptide(L)'
;PSGAIIETPITANFREGLNVMEYFISTHGARKGLADTALKTADSGYLTRRLVDVAQDVIISQADCGTVDGIYVGSIVESGEIIEPLRDRIIGRVSLEKIKDYEGRIIVEINQEISEDLSGAIQAAGIERVKIRSVLTCEARRGACVRCYGRNLATGKLVEIGEAVGVIAAQSIGEPGTQLTMRTFHIGGTASTGHVEQTSLEAKNAGAIKFNNLQTVRNQEGFMVAMNRNGALAVVDDKGREKERYTIVYGAKLKVNEGDHVKVGATLVEWDPYTFAILTEVSGTVQFKDLLEGVTMHEELDEVTGLSRWVVTDSPDEKRQPTIQIRDDKHKVLRKYLIPSRAHLMVADGDAVHQADVLAKIPRETTKTKDITGGLPRVVELFEARKPRETAVITEIDGIVKYGDIAKGQRKIQVINESGVEREYSLPRGVHVNVQEGEHVRAGEPLMDGPRNPHDILAVLGEKELQAYLVNEIQEVYRLQGVNINDKHIEVIVRQMMRWI
;
A
#
# COMPACT_ATOMS: atom_id res chain seq x y z
N PRO A 1 -30.49 -2.17 -3.30
CA PRO A 1 -29.76 -1.23 -4.20
C PRO A 1 -28.27 -1.62 -4.28
N SER A 2 -27.72 -1.71 -5.49
CA SER A 2 -26.37 -2.26 -5.74
C SER A 2 -25.24 -1.39 -5.16
N GLY A 3 -25.46 -0.09 -4.97
CA GLY A 3 -24.40 0.85 -4.56
C GLY A 3 -23.59 1.41 -5.74
N ALA A 4 -23.93 1.01 -6.97
CA ALA A 4 -23.40 1.65 -8.17
C ALA A 4 -23.90 3.10 -8.28
N ILE A 5 -23.07 3.97 -8.84
CA ILE A 5 -23.44 5.34 -9.17
C ILE A 5 -24.51 5.30 -10.26
N ILE A 6 -25.56 6.10 -10.08
CA ILE A 6 -26.63 6.23 -11.07
C ILE A 6 -26.21 7.30 -12.08
N GLU A 7 -26.35 6.99 -13.37
CA GLU A 7 -25.95 7.89 -14.47
C GLU A 7 -26.70 9.22 -14.49
N THR A 8 -27.92 9.27 -13.93
CA THR A 8 -28.73 10.49 -13.84
C THR A 8 -28.27 11.34 -12.64
N PRO A 9 -27.57 12.47 -12.87
CA PRO A 9 -27.12 13.32 -11.78
C PRO A 9 -28.26 14.20 -11.26
N ILE A 10 -28.14 14.63 -10.02
CA ILE A 10 -28.95 15.72 -9.47
C ILE A 10 -28.20 17.02 -9.77
N THR A 11 -28.70 17.83 -10.70
CA THR A 11 -28.04 19.09 -11.09
C THR A 11 -28.36 20.24 -10.16
N ALA A 12 -29.51 20.19 -9.49
CA ALA A 12 -29.95 21.22 -8.56
C ALA A 12 -29.30 21.09 -7.18
N ASN A 13 -29.08 22.21 -6.51
CA ASN A 13 -28.66 22.23 -5.10
C ASN A 13 -29.87 22.43 -4.16
N PHE A 14 -29.67 22.25 -2.84
CA PHE A 14 -30.76 22.38 -1.86
C PHE A 14 -31.42 23.77 -1.82
N ARG A 15 -30.74 24.82 -2.27
CA ARG A 15 -31.32 26.17 -2.34
C ARG A 15 -32.23 26.33 -3.55
N GLU A 16 -31.89 25.71 -4.68
CA GLU A 16 -32.71 25.67 -5.90
C GLU A 16 -33.92 24.74 -5.73
N GLY A 17 -33.79 23.73 -4.87
CA GLY A 17 -34.82 22.74 -4.59
C GLY A 17 -34.69 21.52 -5.51
N LEU A 18 -35.16 20.37 -5.02
CA LEU A 18 -35.12 19.11 -5.73
C LEU A 18 -36.47 18.82 -6.39
N ASN A 19 -36.47 18.38 -7.64
CA ASN A 19 -37.69 17.88 -8.27
C ASN A 19 -38.08 16.50 -7.70
N VAL A 20 -39.30 16.04 -7.99
CA VAL A 20 -39.84 14.77 -7.43
C VAL A 20 -38.97 13.57 -7.79
N MET A 21 -38.43 13.53 -9.01
CA MET A 21 -37.58 12.43 -9.49
C MET A 21 -36.20 12.46 -8.81
N GLU A 22 -35.55 13.61 -8.73
CA GLU A 22 -34.27 13.80 -8.03
C GLU A 22 -34.38 13.40 -6.55
N TYR A 23 -35.46 13.83 -5.89
CA TYR A 23 -35.75 13.44 -4.52
C TYR A 23 -35.95 11.92 -4.42
N PHE A 24 -36.77 11.32 -5.29
CA PHE A 24 -37.00 9.88 -5.29
C PHE A 24 -35.72 9.06 -5.54
N ILE A 25 -34.84 9.51 -6.44
CA ILE A 25 -33.53 8.87 -6.69
C ILE A 25 -32.66 8.94 -5.42
N SER A 26 -32.57 10.12 -4.79
CA SER A 26 -31.79 10.30 -3.56
C SER A 26 -32.27 9.39 -2.40
N THR A 27 -33.58 9.11 -2.33
CA THR A 27 -34.14 8.27 -1.25
C THR A 27 -33.67 6.82 -1.31
N HIS A 28 -33.31 6.29 -2.47
CA HIS A 28 -32.80 4.93 -2.59
C HIS A 28 -31.42 4.78 -1.95
N GLY A 29 -30.54 5.76 -2.19
CA GLY A 29 -29.23 5.86 -1.56
C GLY A 29 -29.33 6.08 -0.05
N ALA A 30 -30.17 7.04 0.38
CA ALA A 30 -30.41 7.31 1.78
C ALA A 30 -30.98 6.10 2.54
N ARG A 31 -31.97 5.39 1.96
CA ARG A 31 -32.55 4.19 2.57
C ARG A 31 -31.53 3.06 2.69
N LYS A 32 -30.68 2.87 1.68
CA LYS A 32 -29.58 1.89 1.75
C LYS A 32 -28.62 2.25 2.88
N GLY A 33 -28.18 3.50 2.94
CA GLY A 33 -27.29 3.99 3.99
C GLY A 33 -27.83 3.77 5.40
N LEU A 34 -29.11 4.12 5.64
CA LEU A 34 -29.76 3.90 6.93
C LEU A 34 -29.89 2.41 7.29
N ALA A 35 -30.26 1.56 6.32
CA ALA A 35 -30.36 0.11 6.55
C ALA A 35 -28.99 -0.51 6.85
N ASP A 36 -27.97 -0.16 6.07
CA ASP A 36 -26.60 -0.63 6.27
C ASP A 36 -26.04 -0.16 7.62
N THR A 37 -26.33 1.08 8.02
CA THR A 37 -26.00 1.59 9.36
C THR A 37 -26.59 0.70 10.44
N ALA A 38 -27.89 0.41 10.37
CA ALA A 38 -28.59 -0.37 11.38
C ALA A 38 -28.07 -1.81 11.48
N LEU A 39 -27.73 -2.43 10.34
CA LEU A 39 -27.23 -3.81 10.31
C LEU A 39 -25.75 -3.91 10.71
N LYS A 40 -24.87 -3.11 10.09
CA LYS A 40 -23.41 -3.21 10.31
C LYS A 40 -22.96 -2.76 11.70
N THR A 41 -23.76 -1.95 12.39
CA THR A 41 -23.50 -1.58 13.80
C THR A 41 -23.42 -2.83 14.68
N ALA A 42 -24.26 -3.85 14.41
CA ALA A 42 -24.25 -5.11 15.14
C ALA A 42 -22.93 -5.87 14.95
N ASP A 43 -22.39 -5.88 13.73
CA ASP A 43 -21.12 -6.55 13.42
C ASP A 43 -19.94 -5.90 14.15
N SER A 44 -19.91 -4.57 14.21
CA SER A 44 -18.89 -3.82 14.96
C SER A 44 -18.99 -4.06 16.47
N GLY A 45 -20.21 -4.07 17.02
CA GLY A 45 -20.44 -4.38 18.43
C GLY A 45 -20.02 -5.81 18.77
N TYR A 46 -20.31 -6.77 17.89
CA TYR A 46 -19.89 -8.16 18.04
C TYR A 46 -18.36 -8.32 17.98
N LEU A 47 -17.70 -7.62 17.05
CA LEU A 47 -16.23 -7.56 16.99
C LEU A 47 -15.66 -7.02 18.31
N THR A 48 -16.21 -5.92 18.82
CA THR A 48 -15.76 -5.30 20.08
C THR A 48 -15.84 -6.29 21.25
N ARG A 49 -16.95 -7.03 21.36
CA ARG A 49 -17.10 -8.07 22.37
C ARG A 49 -16.01 -9.14 22.26
N ARG A 50 -15.72 -9.62 21.04
CA ARG A 50 -14.67 -10.62 20.80
C ARG A 50 -13.27 -10.08 21.11
N LEU A 51 -13.00 -8.83 20.78
CA LEU A 51 -11.72 -8.19 21.12
C LEU A 51 -11.53 -8.12 22.64
N VAL A 52 -12.57 -7.79 23.40
CA VAL A 52 -12.52 -7.80 24.87
C VAL A 52 -12.31 -9.20 25.41
N ASP A 53 -13.05 -10.20 24.91
CA ASP A 53 -12.92 -11.60 25.36
C ASP A 53 -11.49 -12.13 25.19
N VAL A 54 -10.81 -11.74 24.11
CA VAL A 54 -9.42 -12.15 23.80
C VAL A 54 -8.39 -11.33 24.59
N ALA A 55 -8.64 -10.04 24.82
CA ALA A 55 -7.66 -9.12 25.40
C ALA A 55 -7.78 -8.92 26.92
N GLN A 56 -8.85 -9.36 27.57
CA GLN A 56 -9.12 -9.07 29.00
C GLN A 56 -7.99 -9.50 29.95
N ASP A 57 -7.22 -10.53 29.61
CA ASP A 57 -6.10 -11.04 30.43
C ASP A 57 -4.83 -10.17 30.32
N VAL A 58 -4.81 -9.17 29.44
CA VAL A 58 -3.64 -8.29 29.23
C VAL A 58 -3.68 -7.13 30.23
N ILE A 59 -3.04 -7.35 31.36
CA ILE A 59 -2.88 -6.37 32.45
C ILE A 59 -1.40 -6.00 32.61
N ILE A 60 -1.10 -4.78 33.03
CA ILE A 60 0.27 -4.41 33.39
C ILE A 60 0.69 -5.14 34.68
N SER A 61 1.63 -6.07 34.58
CA SER A 61 2.00 -6.96 35.69
C SER A 61 3.31 -6.59 36.38
N GLN A 62 4.21 -5.88 35.70
CA GLN A 62 5.54 -5.54 36.21
C GLN A 62 6.09 -4.27 35.56
N ALA A 63 7.12 -3.66 36.16
CA ALA A 63 7.71 -2.42 35.64
C ALA A 63 8.52 -2.64 34.35
N ASP A 64 9.38 -3.67 34.33
CA ASP A 64 10.22 -4.02 33.19
C ASP A 64 10.32 -5.54 33.05
N CYS A 65 10.23 -6.06 31.82
CA CYS A 65 10.49 -7.46 31.50
C CYS A 65 11.95 -7.78 31.18
N GLY A 66 12.80 -6.77 31.02
CA GLY A 66 14.21 -6.96 30.66
C GLY A 66 14.45 -7.31 29.20
N THR A 67 13.41 -7.30 28.34
CA THR A 67 13.58 -7.58 26.92
C THR A 67 14.58 -6.60 26.30
N VAL A 68 15.53 -7.17 25.55
CA VAL A 68 16.49 -6.44 24.70
C VAL A 68 15.96 -6.34 23.26
N ASP A 69 14.83 -6.97 23.00
CA ASP A 69 14.19 -7.01 21.71
C ASP A 69 13.11 -5.93 21.58
N GLY A 70 13.00 -5.37 20.38
CA GLY A 70 12.14 -4.24 20.07
C GLY A 70 11.74 -4.21 18.62
N ILE A 71 10.87 -3.27 18.29
CA ILE A 71 10.38 -3.08 16.92
C ILE A 71 10.96 -1.78 16.35
N TYR A 72 11.22 -1.79 15.04
CA TYR A 72 11.53 -0.56 14.32
C TYR A 72 10.23 0.09 13.88
N VAL A 73 10.03 1.33 14.29
CA VAL A 73 8.89 2.15 13.88
C VAL A 73 9.39 3.28 13.00
N GLY A 74 8.75 3.43 11.84
CA GLY A 74 8.96 4.49 10.86
C GLY A 74 7.65 5.21 10.56
N SER A 75 7.70 6.28 9.77
CA SER A 75 6.48 6.90 9.21
C SER A 75 5.75 5.91 8.30
N ILE A 76 4.42 5.93 8.33
CA ILE A 76 3.61 5.19 7.35
C ILE A 76 3.50 6.07 6.11
N VAL A 77 4.06 5.59 5.01
CA VAL A 77 4.03 6.27 3.71
C VAL A 77 3.23 5.41 2.75
N GLU A 78 2.18 5.97 2.19
CA GLU A 78 1.39 5.32 1.15
C GLU A 78 1.40 6.20 -0.09
N SER A 79 1.75 5.64 -1.25
CA SER A 79 1.73 6.34 -2.54
C SER A 79 2.46 7.70 -2.54
N GLY A 80 3.50 7.85 -1.70
CA GLY A 80 4.27 9.09 -1.56
C GLY A 80 3.76 10.07 -0.51
N GLU A 81 2.56 9.87 0.04
CA GLU A 81 1.99 10.65 1.13
C GLU A 81 2.37 10.04 2.49
N ILE A 82 2.77 10.91 3.43
CA ILE A 82 2.97 10.49 4.82
C ILE A 82 1.60 10.49 5.49
N ILE A 83 0.95 9.33 5.55
CA ILE A 83 -0.31 9.14 6.30
C ILE A 83 -0.09 9.42 7.78
N GLU A 84 0.99 8.87 8.32
CA GLU A 84 1.31 9.01 9.74
C GLU A 84 2.80 9.36 9.93
N PRO A 85 3.10 10.55 10.48
CA PRO A 85 4.47 10.95 10.75
C PRO A 85 5.05 10.12 11.89
N LEU A 86 6.37 9.93 11.87
CA LEU A 86 7.08 9.17 12.91
C LEU A 86 6.77 9.71 14.32
N ARG A 87 6.64 11.04 14.46
CA ARG A 87 6.34 11.72 15.73
C ARG A 87 5.11 11.15 16.43
N ASP A 88 4.00 10.97 15.70
CA ASP A 88 2.73 10.57 16.30
C ASP A 88 2.76 9.10 16.76
N ARG A 89 3.53 8.25 16.07
CA ARG A 89 3.70 6.84 16.41
C ARG A 89 4.55 6.60 17.65
N ILE A 90 5.57 7.44 17.86
CA ILE A 90 6.55 7.26 18.95
C ILE A 90 6.15 7.95 20.25
N ILE A 91 5.17 8.87 20.24
CA ILE A 91 4.76 9.58 21.46
C ILE A 91 4.28 8.59 22.54
N GLY A 92 4.81 8.77 23.75
CA GLY A 92 4.47 7.93 24.90
C GLY A 92 4.96 6.49 24.78
N ARG A 93 5.94 6.22 23.92
CA ARG A 93 6.68 4.96 23.84
C ARG A 93 8.02 5.08 24.55
N VAL A 94 8.66 3.94 24.79
CA VAL A 94 9.96 3.88 25.46
C VAL A 94 11.02 3.47 24.44
N SER A 95 12.13 4.21 24.38
CA SER A 95 13.27 3.89 23.52
C SER A 95 14.01 2.65 24.03
N LEU A 96 14.43 1.79 23.10
CA LEU A 96 15.33 0.66 23.41
C LEU A 96 16.80 1.01 23.17
N GLU A 97 17.07 1.97 22.28
CA GLU A 97 18.42 2.40 21.91
C GLU A 97 18.60 3.90 22.16
N LYS A 98 19.87 4.35 22.27
CA LYS A 98 20.18 5.79 22.36
C LYS A 98 19.92 6.43 21.02
N ILE A 99 19.02 7.40 20.99
CA ILE A 99 18.73 8.18 19.79
C ILE A 99 19.62 9.40 19.79
N LYS A 100 20.42 9.54 18.74
CA LYS A 100 21.37 10.65 18.59
C LYS A 100 20.98 11.50 17.40
N ASP A 101 21.23 12.79 17.53
CA ASP A 101 21.13 13.77 16.46
C ASP A 101 22.32 13.64 15.47
N TYR A 102 22.26 14.35 14.35
CA TYR A 102 23.33 14.39 13.33
C TYR A 102 24.68 14.90 13.89
N GLU A 103 24.66 15.69 14.96
CA GLU A 103 25.86 16.17 15.66
C GLU A 103 26.41 15.18 16.70
N GLY A 104 25.75 14.03 16.88
CA GLY A 104 26.09 13.04 17.90
C GLY A 104 25.60 13.39 19.31
N ARG A 105 24.81 14.47 19.46
CA ARG A 105 24.12 14.80 20.71
C ARG A 105 23.03 13.78 20.98
N ILE A 106 22.94 13.28 22.21
CA ILE A 106 21.91 12.31 22.59
C ILE A 106 20.60 13.07 22.77
N ILE A 107 19.58 12.70 21.99
CA ILE A 107 18.22 13.24 22.10
C ILE A 107 17.45 12.44 23.16
N VAL A 108 17.54 11.10 23.08
CA VAL A 108 16.83 10.18 23.99
C VAL A 108 17.80 9.11 24.49
N GLU A 109 17.83 8.93 25.81
CA GLU A 109 18.59 7.86 26.48
C GLU A 109 17.90 6.50 26.37
N ILE A 110 18.59 5.42 26.76
CA ILE A 110 18.03 4.06 26.77
C ILE A 110 16.95 3.97 27.85
N ASN A 111 15.81 3.33 27.54
CA ASN A 111 14.67 3.16 28.44
C ASN A 111 14.02 4.48 28.90
N GLN A 112 14.19 5.55 28.14
CA GLN A 112 13.54 6.82 28.39
C GLN A 112 12.20 6.88 27.63
N GLU A 113 11.18 7.44 28.28
CA GLU A 113 9.91 7.75 27.62
C GLU A 113 10.09 8.89 26.61
N ILE A 114 9.54 8.71 25.42
CA ILE A 114 9.55 9.71 24.36
C ILE A 114 8.34 10.64 24.57
N SER A 115 8.60 11.84 25.09
CA SER A 115 7.62 12.92 25.20
C SER A 115 7.40 13.63 23.86
N GLU A 116 6.40 14.51 23.81
CA GLU A 116 6.05 15.33 22.64
C GLU A 116 7.20 16.23 22.16
N ASP A 117 8.00 16.74 23.09
CA ASP A 117 9.17 17.58 22.77
C ASP A 117 10.31 16.73 22.19
N LEU A 118 10.55 15.56 22.78
CA LEU A 118 11.56 14.62 22.29
C LEU A 118 11.19 14.04 20.93
N SER A 119 9.91 13.73 20.70
CA SER A 119 9.45 13.25 19.39
C SER A 119 9.58 14.33 18.32
N GLY A 120 9.32 15.60 18.66
CA GLY A 120 9.60 16.74 17.79
C GLY A 120 11.08 16.87 17.44
N ALA A 121 11.97 16.71 18.42
CA ALA A 121 13.42 16.73 18.20
C ALA A 121 13.90 15.56 17.31
N ILE A 122 13.36 14.35 17.50
CA ILE A 122 13.65 13.18 16.65
C ILE A 122 13.24 13.43 15.20
N GLN A 123 12.06 14.02 14.99
CA GLN A 123 11.58 14.34 13.64
C GLN A 123 12.43 15.45 13.00
N ALA A 124 12.80 16.49 13.76
CA ALA A 124 13.67 17.57 13.29
C ALA A 124 15.09 17.08 12.95
N ALA A 125 15.57 16.04 13.63
CA ALA A 125 16.85 15.38 13.35
C ALA A 125 16.85 14.56 12.04
N GLY A 126 15.70 14.38 11.38
CA GLY A 126 15.60 13.64 10.12
C GLY A 126 15.77 12.12 10.28
N ILE A 127 15.46 11.58 11.47
CA ILE A 127 15.59 10.14 11.74
C ILE A 127 14.41 9.40 11.10
N GLU A 128 14.69 8.46 10.21
CA GLU A 128 13.65 7.71 9.47
C GLU A 128 12.98 6.62 10.30
N ARG A 129 13.75 5.93 11.15
CA ARG A 129 13.28 4.81 11.96
C ARG A 129 13.88 4.82 13.36
N VAL A 130 13.06 4.46 14.34
CA VAL A 130 13.47 4.38 15.75
C VAL A 130 13.15 2.99 16.29
N LYS A 131 14.08 2.43 17.06
CA LYS A 131 13.86 1.18 17.76
C LYS A 131 13.21 1.45 19.13
N ILE A 132 11.96 1.01 19.27
CA ILE A 132 11.18 1.19 20.48
C ILE A 132 10.87 -0.15 21.15
N ARG A 133 10.53 -0.08 22.44
CA ARG A 133 9.91 -1.19 23.15
C ARG A 133 8.43 -1.27 22.73
N SER A 134 7.94 -2.48 22.57
CA SER A 134 6.56 -2.75 22.17
C SER A 134 5.93 -3.82 23.05
N VAL A 135 4.61 -3.83 23.09
CA VAL A 135 3.84 -4.90 23.73
C VAL A 135 4.12 -6.23 23.05
N LEU A 136 4.39 -6.25 21.75
CA LEU A 136 4.67 -7.44 20.93
C LEU A 136 5.93 -8.19 21.41
N THR A 137 7.02 -7.47 21.68
CA THR A 137 8.31 -8.07 22.12
C THR A 137 8.42 -8.23 23.64
N CYS A 138 7.31 -8.08 24.36
CA CYS A 138 7.31 -8.11 25.82
C CYS A 138 7.35 -9.55 26.34
N GLU A 139 8.42 -9.89 27.05
CA GLU A 139 8.64 -11.20 27.67
C GLU A 139 7.92 -11.41 29.02
N ALA A 140 6.99 -10.54 29.39
CA ALA A 140 6.20 -10.71 30.60
C ALA A 140 5.30 -11.97 30.49
N ARG A 141 5.38 -12.88 31.46
CA ARG A 141 4.64 -14.16 31.46
C ARG A 141 3.11 -13.99 31.46
N ARG A 142 2.61 -12.94 32.12
CA ARG A 142 1.19 -12.59 32.16
C ARG A 142 1.07 -11.10 31.86
N GLY A 143 0.25 -10.76 30.87
CA GLY A 143 0.03 -9.39 30.44
C GLY A 143 1.28 -8.70 29.86
N ALA A 144 1.51 -7.45 30.23
CA ALA A 144 2.63 -6.65 29.71
C ALA A 144 3.36 -5.90 30.82
N CYS A 145 4.55 -5.36 30.52
CA CYS A 145 5.28 -4.51 31.46
C CYS A 145 5.05 -3.02 31.16
N VAL A 146 5.26 -2.16 32.17
CA VAL A 146 5.11 -0.71 32.06
C VAL A 146 5.96 -0.15 30.91
N ARG A 147 7.22 -0.57 30.79
CA ARG A 147 8.14 -0.05 29.75
C ARG A 147 7.77 -0.46 28.33
N CYS A 148 7.17 -1.63 28.12
CA CYS A 148 6.76 -2.08 26.79
C CYS A 148 5.49 -1.36 26.29
N TYR A 149 4.60 -0.97 27.20
CA TYR A 149 3.39 -0.22 26.86
C TYR A 149 3.63 1.31 26.82
N GLY A 150 4.40 1.81 27.79
CA GLY A 150 4.73 3.22 27.96
C GLY A 150 3.62 4.02 28.62
N ARG A 151 3.25 5.14 28.00
CA ARG A 151 2.27 6.10 28.51
C ARG A 151 0.83 5.62 28.34
N ASN A 152 0.00 5.82 29.35
CA ASN A 152 -1.44 5.82 29.22
C ASN A 152 -1.88 7.15 28.56
N LEU A 153 -2.56 7.05 27.42
CA LEU A 153 -3.01 8.20 26.65
C LEU A 153 -4.18 8.96 27.30
N ALA A 154 -4.94 8.32 28.20
CA ALA A 154 -6.05 8.95 28.90
C ALA A 154 -5.58 9.83 30.08
N THR A 155 -4.53 9.42 30.79
CA THR A 155 -4.02 10.13 31.97
C THR A 155 -2.78 10.97 31.68
N GLY A 156 -2.09 10.72 30.57
CA GLY A 156 -0.84 11.38 30.21
C GLY A 156 0.34 11.01 31.12
N LYS A 157 0.27 9.89 31.83
CA LYS A 157 1.35 9.36 32.68
C LYS A 157 1.74 7.96 32.23
N LEU A 158 2.89 7.46 32.67
CA LEU A 158 3.24 6.05 32.52
C LEU A 158 2.15 5.17 33.15
N VAL A 159 1.87 4.03 32.51
CA VAL A 159 0.89 3.07 33.03
C VAL A 159 1.30 2.54 34.40
N GLU A 160 0.31 2.25 35.23
CA GLU A 160 0.51 1.68 36.56
C GLU A 160 0.34 0.17 36.56
N ILE A 161 0.97 -0.51 37.53
CA ILE A 161 0.79 -1.95 37.71
C ILE A 161 -0.65 -2.22 38.13
N GLY A 162 -1.31 -3.15 37.45
CA GLY A 162 -2.72 -3.47 37.64
C GLY A 162 -3.65 -2.87 36.57
N GLU A 163 -3.14 -2.02 35.68
CA GLU A 163 -3.95 -1.40 34.64
C GLU A 163 -4.34 -2.38 33.53
N ALA A 164 -5.65 -2.44 33.23
CA ALA A 164 -6.24 -3.38 32.26
C ALA A 164 -6.11 -2.88 30.81
N VAL A 165 -4.88 -2.79 30.33
CA VAL A 165 -4.55 -2.26 28.98
C VAL A 165 -5.20 -3.05 27.84
N GLY A 166 -5.52 -4.33 28.05
CA GLY A 166 -6.26 -5.17 27.12
C GLY A 166 -7.67 -4.68 26.81
N VAL A 167 -8.45 -4.38 27.86
CA VAL A 167 -9.82 -3.86 27.72
C VAL A 167 -9.78 -2.47 27.11
N ILE A 168 -8.84 -1.62 27.54
CA ILE A 168 -8.63 -0.28 26.98
C ILE A 168 -8.35 -0.38 25.48
N ALA A 169 -7.43 -1.25 25.07
CA ALA A 169 -7.11 -1.46 23.66
C ALA A 169 -8.30 -1.95 22.83
N ALA A 170 -9.05 -2.93 23.32
CA ALA A 170 -10.24 -3.43 22.65
C ALA A 170 -11.31 -2.33 22.47
N GLN A 171 -11.51 -1.48 23.48
CA GLN A 171 -12.44 -0.35 23.41
C GLN A 171 -11.95 0.73 22.43
N SER A 172 -10.66 1.08 22.45
CA SER A 172 -10.06 2.06 21.54
C SER A 172 -10.14 1.66 20.07
N ILE A 173 -10.34 0.38 19.77
CA ILE A 173 -10.54 -0.15 18.41
C ILE A 173 -12.05 -0.26 18.10
N GLY A 174 -12.82 -0.82 19.02
CA GLY A 174 -14.23 -1.14 18.82
C GLY A 174 -15.19 0.04 18.82
N GLU A 175 -15.00 1.02 19.72
CA GLU A 175 -15.86 2.21 19.81
C GLU A 175 -15.75 3.08 18.55
N PRO A 176 -14.53 3.43 18.07
CA PRO A 176 -14.41 4.14 16.80
C PRO A 176 -14.89 3.31 15.61
N GLY A 177 -14.65 1.99 15.59
CA GLY A 177 -15.17 1.12 14.53
C GLY A 177 -16.70 1.18 14.41
N THR A 178 -17.39 1.21 15.55
CA THR A 178 -18.86 1.34 15.60
C THR A 178 -19.28 2.74 15.17
N GLN A 179 -18.55 3.77 15.60
CA GLN A 179 -18.81 5.15 15.17
C GLN A 179 -18.62 5.34 13.66
N LEU A 180 -17.65 4.68 13.04
CA LEU A 180 -17.43 4.71 11.60
C LEU A 180 -18.61 4.11 10.83
N THR A 181 -19.13 2.97 11.30
CA THR A 181 -20.34 2.38 10.71
C THR A 181 -21.56 3.30 10.83
N MET A 182 -21.58 4.21 11.80
CA MET A 182 -22.61 5.24 11.89
C MET A 182 -22.31 6.45 11.02
N ARG A 183 -21.12 7.06 11.05
CA ARG A 183 -20.87 8.35 10.36
C ARG A 183 -20.93 8.26 8.83
N THR A 184 -20.40 7.20 8.24
CA THR A 184 -20.19 7.11 6.79
C THR A 184 -21.47 7.01 5.97
N PHE A 185 -22.50 6.34 6.51
CA PHE A 185 -23.63 5.90 5.70
C PHE A 185 -24.81 6.88 5.68
N HIS A 186 -24.79 7.93 6.50
CA HIS A 186 -25.80 9.00 6.45
C HIS A 186 -25.56 10.00 5.31
N ILE A 187 -24.41 9.90 4.64
CA ILE A 187 -24.03 10.73 3.47
C ILE A 187 -24.43 10.03 2.15
N GLY A 188 -25.19 8.93 2.20
CA GLY A 188 -25.60 8.09 1.06
C GLY A 188 -26.42 8.74 -0.06
N GLY A 189 -26.47 10.08 -0.13
CA GLY A 189 -27.04 10.86 -1.23
C GLY A 189 -26.04 11.78 -1.94
N THR A 190 -24.78 11.89 -1.48
CA THR A 190 -23.75 12.75 -2.09
C THR A 190 -22.41 12.03 -2.15
N ALA A 191 -21.90 11.78 -3.35
CA ALA A 191 -20.53 11.29 -3.55
C ALA A 191 -19.60 12.49 -3.73
N SER A 192 -18.64 12.66 -2.83
CA SER A 192 -17.53 13.60 -3.03
C SER A 192 -16.21 12.84 -2.90
N THR A 193 -15.43 12.85 -3.98
CA THR A 193 -14.13 12.18 -4.06
C THR A 193 -13.10 13.04 -3.32
N GLY A 194 -13.07 12.91 -1.99
CA GLY A 194 -12.29 13.79 -1.11
C GLY A 194 -10.78 13.50 -1.03
N HIS A 195 -10.30 12.41 -1.62
CA HIS A 195 -8.86 12.07 -1.64
C HIS A 195 -8.36 12.11 -3.08
N VAL A 196 -7.79 13.25 -3.47
CA VAL A 196 -7.04 13.38 -4.72
C VAL A 196 -5.68 12.76 -4.44
N GLU A 197 -5.40 11.61 -5.06
CA GLU A 197 -4.06 11.01 -4.97
C GLU A 197 -3.03 11.99 -5.56
N GLN A 198 -1.93 12.22 -4.84
CA GLN A 198 -0.86 13.07 -5.34
C GLN A 198 -0.24 12.42 -6.58
N THR A 199 -0.24 13.15 -7.69
CA THR A 199 0.33 12.73 -8.97
C THR A 199 1.82 13.09 -9.07
N SER A 200 2.38 13.74 -8.05
CA SER A 200 3.72 14.32 -8.10
C SER A 200 4.45 14.29 -6.76
N LEU A 201 5.77 14.05 -6.81
CA LEU A 201 6.68 14.18 -5.67
C LEU A 201 7.41 15.52 -5.74
N GLU A 202 7.43 16.24 -4.62
CA GLU A 202 8.14 17.51 -4.47
C GLU A 202 9.30 17.38 -3.46
N ALA A 203 10.40 18.08 -3.75
CA ALA A 203 11.56 18.15 -2.86
C ALA A 203 11.22 18.94 -1.60
N LYS A 204 11.44 18.37 -0.40
CA LYS A 204 11.20 19.11 0.86
C LYS A 204 12.44 19.90 1.29
N ASN A 205 13.61 19.51 0.81
CA ASN A 205 14.90 20.15 1.08
C ASN A 205 15.61 20.53 -0.22
N ALA A 206 16.43 21.58 -0.14
CA ALA A 206 17.36 21.91 -1.22
C ALA A 206 18.60 21.00 -1.17
N GLY A 207 19.07 20.60 -2.35
CA GLY A 207 20.22 19.71 -2.51
C GLY A 207 20.45 19.32 -3.97
N ALA A 208 21.50 18.55 -4.22
CA ALA A 208 21.74 17.92 -5.52
C ALA A 208 21.01 16.57 -5.59
N ILE A 209 20.55 16.17 -6.76
CA ILE A 209 19.89 14.88 -6.95
C ILE A 209 20.90 13.79 -7.21
N LYS A 210 20.68 12.63 -6.59
CA LYS A 210 21.45 11.41 -6.82
C LYS A 210 20.52 10.25 -7.14
N PHE A 211 20.84 9.48 -8.18
CA PHE A 211 20.10 8.29 -8.54
C PHE A 211 20.74 7.06 -7.93
N ASN A 212 19.97 6.33 -7.12
CA ASN A 212 20.42 5.11 -6.47
C ASN A 212 19.74 3.92 -7.15
N ASN A 213 20.50 3.15 -7.93
CA ASN A 213 20.03 2.01 -8.71
C ASN A 213 18.81 2.35 -9.60
N LEU A 214 18.68 3.57 -10.11
CA LEU A 214 17.57 3.98 -10.98
C LEU A 214 18.00 3.83 -12.44
N GLN A 215 17.25 3.04 -13.21
CA GLN A 215 17.44 2.94 -14.65
C GLN A 215 16.46 3.90 -15.33
N THR A 216 17.01 4.87 -16.05
CA THR A 216 16.24 5.92 -16.68
C THR A 216 16.42 5.93 -18.17
N VAL A 217 15.36 6.29 -18.87
CA VAL A 217 15.27 6.23 -20.31
C VAL A 217 14.66 7.54 -20.79
N ARG A 218 15.21 8.13 -21.85
CA ARG A 218 14.76 9.43 -22.35
C ARG A 218 13.73 9.26 -23.46
N ASN A 219 12.59 9.92 -23.35
CA ASN A 219 11.58 9.96 -24.41
C ASN A 219 11.93 11.03 -25.47
N GLN A 220 11.28 10.98 -26.64
CA GLN A 220 11.35 11.98 -27.71
C GLN A 220 11.04 13.41 -27.23
N GLU A 221 10.07 13.55 -26.31
CA GLU A 221 9.70 14.84 -25.72
C GLU A 221 10.76 15.39 -24.76
N GLY A 222 11.83 14.64 -24.50
CA GLY A 222 12.97 15.06 -23.70
C GLY A 222 12.86 14.74 -22.21
N PHE A 223 11.71 14.24 -21.74
CA PHE A 223 11.52 13.77 -20.36
C PHE A 223 12.20 12.43 -20.10
N MET A 224 12.66 12.23 -18.86
CA MET A 224 13.25 10.98 -18.40
C MET A 224 12.17 10.13 -17.74
N VAL A 225 12.14 8.83 -18.02
CA VAL A 225 11.16 7.89 -17.46
C VAL A 225 11.90 6.77 -16.73
N ALA A 226 11.42 6.43 -15.54
CA ALA A 226 11.97 5.34 -14.74
C ALA A 226 11.55 3.96 -15.29
N MET A 227 12.51 3.09 -15.57
CA MET A 227 12.28 1.75 -16.16
C MET A 227 12.43 0.60 -15.17
N ASN A 228 12.72 0.89 -13.90
CA ASN A 228 12.85 -0.14 -12.88
C ASN A 228 12.10 0.22 -11.59
N ARG A 229 11.71 -0.80 -10.83
CA ARG A 229 10.89 -0.67 -9.61
C ARG A 229 11.71 -0.39 -8.35
N ASN A 230 12.96 -0.87 -8.34
CA ASN A 230 13.85 -0.80 -7.17
C ASN A 230 14.74 0.46 -7.17
N GLY A 231 14.47 1.40 -8.07
CA GLY A 231 15.19 2.66 -8.16
C GLY A 231 14.76 3.64 -7.06
N ALA A 232 15.74 4.35 -6.50
CA ALA A 232 15.49 5.42 -5.55
C ALA A 232 16.14 6.73 -6.02
N LEU A 233 15.45 7.84 -5.75
CA LEU A 233 15.95 9.19 -5.94
C LEU A 233 16.30 9.75 -4.56
N ALA A 234 17.55 10.14 -4.38
CA ALA A 234 18.00 10.78 -3.14
C ALA A 234 18.34 12.26 -3.38
N VAL A 235 17.98 13.12 -2.44
CA VAL A 235 18.42 14.52 -2.42
C VAL A 235 19.61 14.60 -1.47
N VAL A 236 20.78 14.93 -2.01
CA VAL A 236 22.04 15.03 -1.26
C VAL A 236 22.44 16.48 -0.99
N ASP A 237 23.04 16.71 0.17
CA ASP A 237 23.66 18.01 0.50
C ASP A 237 25.00 18.20 -0.20
N ASP A 238 25.59 19.40 -0.13
CA ASP A 238 26.91 19.73 -0.71
C ASP A 238 28.06 18.84 -0.16
N LYS A 239 27.83 18.15 0.97
CA LYS A 239 28.75 17.19 1.58
C LYS A 239 28.49 15.73 1.16
N GLY A 240 27.63 15.49 0.18
CA GLY A 240 27.28 14.15 -0.32
C GLY A 240 26.41 13.32 0.62
N ARG A 241 25.75 13.95 1.61
CA ARG A 241 24.87 13.27 2.57
C ARG A 241 23.44 13.24 2.05
N GLU A 242 22.81 12.06 2.05
CA GLU A 242 21.38 11.92 1.71
C GLU A 242 20.53 12.58 2.78
N LYS A 243 19.81 13.65 2.42
CA LYS A 243 18.79 14.32 3.24
C LYS A 243 17.42 13.67 3.07
N GLU A 244 17.14 13.21 1.86
CA GLU A 244 15.86 12.62 1.48
C GLU A 244 16.11 11.42 0.58
N ARG A 245 15.26 10.40 0.70
CA ARG A 245 15.27 9.21 -0.14
C ARG A 245 13.84 8.86 -0.53
N TYR A 246 13.57 8.90 -1.83
CA TYR A 246 12.27 8.58 -2.42
C TYR A 246 12.39 7.33 -3.28
N THR A 247 11.54 6.33 -3.03
CA THR A 247 11.42 5.17 -3.93
C THR A 247 10.60 5.59 -5.15
N ILE A 248 11.12 5.32 -6.35
CA ILE A 248 10.48 5.75 -7.60
C ILE A 248 9.66 4.60 -8.19
N VAL A 249 8.43 4.91 -8.59
CA VAL A 249 7.53 3.95 -9.24
C VAL A 249 7.94 3.74 -10.69
N TYR A 250 7.80 2.51 -11.18
CA TYR A 250 8.01 2.20 -12.60
C TYR A 250 7.10 3.06 -13.49
N GLY A 251 7.69 3.64 -14.53
CA GLY A 251 7.02 4.50 -15.49
C GLY A 251 6.75 5.93 -15.02
N ALA A 252 7.27 6.31 -13.85
CA ALA A 252 7.22 7.69 -13.40
C ALA A 252 8.10 8.60 -14.27
N LYS A 253 7.59 9.78 -14.59
CA LYS A 253 8.26 10.83 -15.35
C LYS A 253 9.12 11.66 -14.40
N LEU A 254 10.43 11.60 -14.58
CA LEU A 254 11.42 12.38 -13.85
C LEU A 254 11.55 13.75 -14.52
N LYS A 255 11.34 14.83 -13.75
CA LYS A 255 11.52 16.22 -14.22
C LYS A 255 12.94 16.75 -14.01
N VAL A 256 13.80 15.93 -13.43
CA VAL A 256 15.12 16.30 -12.95
C VAL A 256 16.16 15.26 -13.37
N ASN A 257 17.40 15.69 -13.56
CA ASN A 257 18.52 14.83 -13.92
C ASN A 257 19.43 14.55 -12.72
N GLU A 258 20.26 13.51 -12.85
CA GLU A 258 21.29 13.22 -11.86
C GLU A 258 22.31 14.37 -11.77
N GLY A 259 22.54 14.86 -10.55
CA GLY A 259 23.41 16.01 -10.27
C GLY A 259 22.72 17.37 -10.33
N ASP A 260 21.44 17.45 -10.72
CA ASP A 260 20.71 18.73 -10.74
C ASP A 260 20.48 19.24 -9.30
N HIS A 261 20.69 20.54 -9.11
CA HIS A 261 20.39 21.21 -7.84
C HIS A 261 18.92 21.64 -7.80
N VAL A 262 18.18 21.11 -6.82
CA VAL A 262 16.78 21.43 -6.59
C VAL A 262 16.59 22.37 -5.41
N LYS A 263 15.57 23.22 -5.52
CA LYS A 263 15.07 24.06 -4.42
C LYS A 263 13.91 23.35 -3.73
N VAL A 264 13.61 23.78 -2.50
CA VAL A 264 12.42 23.34 -1.77
C VAL A 264 11.17 23.62 -2.61
N GLY A 265 10.29 22.63 -2.75
CA GLY A 265 9.05 22.69 -3.54
C GLY A 265 9.25 22.40 -5.04
N ALA A 266 10.44 22.02 -5.49
CA ALA A 266 10.63 21.61 -6.88
C ALA A 266 10.01 20.23 -7.13
N THR A 267 9.21 20.10 -8.18
CA THR A 267 8.64 18.82 -8.61
C THR A 267 9.75 17.92 -9.14
N LEU A 268 9.99 16.81 -8.47
CA LEU A 268 11.00 15.82 -8.81
C LEU A 268 10.47 14.83 -9.84
N VAL A 269 9.28 14.28 -9.57
CA VAL A 269 8.71 13.14 -10.29
C VAL A 269 7.21 13.30 -10.43
N GLU A 270 6.65 12.89 -11.56
CA GLU A 270 5.21 12.83 -11.82
C GLU A 270 4.82 11.44 -12.32
N TRP A 271 3.70 10.90 -11.87
CA TRP A 271 3.16 9.64 -12.37
C TRP A 271 1.64 9.65 -12.39
N ASP A 272 1.07 8.68 -13.09
CA ASP A 272 -0.37 8.41 -13.08
C ASP A 272 -0.68 7.43 -11.92
N PRO A 273 -1.39 7.86 -10.87
CA PRO A 273 -1.72 6.98 -9.74
C PRO A 273 -2.74 5.90 -10.10
N TYR A 274 -3.55 6.14 -11.14
CA TYR A 274 -4.72 5.33 -11.47
C TYR A 274 -4.45 4.27 -12.52
N THR A 275 -3.35 4.40 -13.27
CA THR A 275 -3.00 3.44 -14.31
C THR A 275 -1.56 2.95 -14.19
N PHE A 276 -1.38 1.64 -14.33
CA PHE A 276 -0.06 1.08 -14.60
C PHE A 276 0.22 1.15 -16.09
N ALA A 277 1.27 1.86 -16.47
CA ALA A 277 1.73 1.92 -17.86
C ALA A 277 2.73 0.79 -18.13
N ILE A 278 2.56 0.06 -19.23
CA ILE A 278 3.58 -0.82 -19.81
C ILE A 278 4.34 0.00 -20.83
N LEU A 279 5.65 0.19 -20.61
CA LEU A 279 6.51 1.04 -21.43
C LEU A 279 7.50 0.20 -22.24
N THR A 280 7.97 0.74 -23.36
CA THR A 280 9.07 0.15 -24.11
C THR A 280 10.45 0.73 -23.76
N GLU A 281 11.45 -0.12 -23.64
CA GLU A 281 12.87 0.26 -23.53
C GLU A 281 13.53 0.57 -24.88
N VAL A 282 12.95 0.05 -25.97
CA VAL A 282 13.55 0.07 -27.31
C VAL A 282 12.63 0.77 -28.30
N SER A 283 13.24 1.47 -29.26
CA SER A 283 12.51 2.04 -30.41
C SER A 283 12.37 1.00 -31.51
N GLY A 284 11.27 1.02 -32.25
CA GLY A 284 11.03 0.12 -33.37
C GLY A 284 9.56 0.08 -33.79
N THR A 285 9.20 -0.90 -34.60
CA THR A 285 7.82 -1.11 -35.05
C THR A 285 7.10 -2.11 -34.16
N VAL A 286 5.90 -1.76 -33.73
CA VAL A 286 5.00 -2.62 -32.96
C VAL A 286 4.46 -3.73 -33.85
N GLN A 287 4.51 -4.96 -33.34
CA GLN A 287 3.82 -6.09 -33.91
C GLN A 287 3.00 -6.83 -32.85
N PHE A 288 1.72 -7.02 -33.14
CA PHE A 288 0.82 -7.80 -32.32
C PHE A 288 1.03 -9.29 -32.54
N LYS A 289 1.17 -10.03 -31.43
CA LYS A 289 1.18 -11.49 -31.42
C LYS A 289 0.07 -11.97 -30.49
N ASP A 290 -0.78 -12.85 -31.00
CA ASP A 290 -1.94 -13.41 -30.29
C ASP A 290 -2.90 -12.34 -29.74
N LEU A 291 -2.91 -11.18 -30.40
CA LEU A 291 -3.79 -10.04 -30.19
C LEU A 291 -4.67 -9.93 -31.44
N LEU A 292 -5.81 -10.62 -31.40
CA LEU A 292 -6.83 -10.69 -32.44
C LEU A 292 -8.16 -10.12 -31.93
N GLU A 293 -8.79 -9.32 -32.78
CA GLU A 293 -10.12 -8.75 -32.57
C GLU A 293 -11.19 -9.84 -32.37
N GLY A 294 -12.07 -9.64 -31.39
CA GLY A 294 -13.16 -10.55 -31.04
C GLY A 294 -12.74 -11.82 -30.28
N VAL A 295 -11.44 -12.13 -30.20
CA VAL A 295 -10.93 -13.33 -29.50
C VAL A 295 -10.09 -12.99 -28.28
N THR A 296 -9.22 -11.98 -28.38
CA THR A 296 -8.26 -11.58 -27.34
C THR A 296 -8.22 -10.06 -27.14
N MET A 297 -8.91 -9.31 -27.99
CA MET A 297 -9.19 -7.91 -27.75
C MET A 297 -10.59 -7.59 -28.25
N HIS A 298 -11.21 -6.60 -27.64
CA HIS A 298 -12.47 -6.04 -28.08
C HIS A 298 -12.42 -4.53 -27.93
N GLU A 299 -13.22 -3.85 -28.72
CA GLU A 299 -13.37 -2.40 -28.64
C GLU A 299 -14.33 -2.07 -27.49
N GLU A 300 -13.86 -1.30 -26.53
CA GLU A 300 -14.67 -0.76 -25.44
C GLU A 300 -14.77 0.75 -25.62
N LEU A 301 -16.00 1.27 -25.58
CA LEU A 301 -16.26 2.69 -25.75
C LEU A 301 -16.26 3.35 -24.37
N ASP A 302 -15.34 4.28 -24.16
CA ASP A 302 -15.26 5.03 -22.91
C ASP A 302 -16.47 5.99 -22.85
N GLU A 303 -17.45 5.69 -22.01
CA GLU A 303 -18.73 6.41 -21.93
C GLU A 303 -18.57 7.89 -21.59
N VAL A 304 -17.46 8.28 -20.95
CA VAL A 304 -17.18 9.66 -20.54
C VAL A 304 -16.56 10.45 -21.68
N THR A 305 -15.58 9.87 -22.38
CA THR A 305 -14.82 10.58 -23.42
C THR A 305 -15.37 10.36 -24.83
N GLY A 306 -16.21 9.35 -25.03
CA GLY A 306 -16.72 8.93 -26.33
C GLY A 306 -15.64 8.33 -27.25
N LEU A 307 -14.42 8.12 -26.74
CA LEU A 307 -13.32 7.51 -27.47
C LEU A 307 -13.39 6.00 -27.30
N SER A 308 -13.27 5.28 -28.41
CA SER A 308 -13.11 3.84 -28.36
C SER A 308 -11.67 3.45 -28.07
N ARG A 309 -11.49 2.41 -27.25
CA ARG A 309 -10.18 1.87 -26.88
C ARG A 309 -10.20 0.36 -27.03
N TRP A 310 -9.06 -0.20 -27.42
CA TRP A 310 -8.90 -1.64 -27.47
C TRP A 310 -8.57 -2.19 -26.09
N VAL A 311 -9.40 -3.11 -25.60
CA VAL A 311 -9.23 -3.75 -24.29
C VAL A 311 -8.94 -5.23 -24.48
N VAL A 312 -7.85 -5.69 -23.85
CA VAL A 312 -7.37 -7.07 -23.95
C VAL A 312 -8.24 -7.98 -23.10
N THR A 313 -8.65 -9.12 -23.67
CA THR A 313 -9.42 -10.18 -23.02
C THR A 313 -8.67 -11.50 -23.08
N ASP A 314 -8.86 -12.33 -22.07
CA ASP A 314 -8.25 -13.66 -22.06
C ASP A 314 -8.93 -14.56 -23.11
N SER A 315 -8.11 -15.21 -23.95
CA SER A 315 -8.63 -16.17 -24.93
C SER A 315 -9.09 -17.45 -24.23
N PRO A 316 -10.17 -18.11 -24.71
CA PRO A 316 -10.50 -19.47 -24.31
C PRO A 316 -9.37 -20.49 -24.59
N ASP A 317 -8.52 -20.23 -25.58
CA ASP A 317 -7.36 -21.07 -25.92
C ASP A 317 -6.15 -20.71 -25.03
N GLU A 318 -5.71 -21.66 -24.20
CA GLU A 318 -4.60 -21.49 -23.25
C GLU A 318 -3.25 -21.13 -23.91
N LYS A 319 -3.08 -21.44 -25.20
CA LYS A 319 -1.82 -21.19 -25.92
C LYS A 319 -1.65 -19.76 -26.41
N ARG A 320 -2.75 -19.01 -26.57
CA ARG A 320 -2.70 -17.63 -27.07
C ARG A 320 -2.34 -16.68 -25.95
N GLN A 321 -1.21 -16.00 -26.07
CA GLN A 321 -0.74 -15.04 -25.06
C GLN A 321 -0.66 -13.66 -25.69
N PRO A 322 -1.59 -12.75 -25.37
CA PRO A 322 -1.54 -11.38 -25.85
C PRO A 322 -0.16 -10.76 -25.60
N THR A 323 0.59 -10.53 -26.67
CA THR A 323 1.98 -10.08 -26.61
C THR A 323 2.21 -8.98 -27.64
N ILE A 324 2.81 -7.89 -27.20
CA ILE A 324 3.36 -6.87 -28.08
C ILE A 324 4.85 -7.16 -28.31
N GLN A 325 5.24 -7.29 -29.57
CA GLN A 325 6.64 -7.45 -29.96
C GLN A 325 7.12 -6.17 -30.62
N ILE A 326 8.32 -5.72 -30.25
CA ILE A 326 8.95 -4.58 -30.93
C ILE A 326 10.01 -5.12 -31.85
N ARG A 327 9.92 -4.75 -33.12
CA ARG A 327 10.83 -5.18 -34.18
C ARG A 327 11.68 -4.01 -34.68
N ASP A 328 12.91 -4.35 -35.03
CA ASP A 328 13.82 -3.46 -35.75
C ASP A 328 13.45 -3.40 -37.26
N ASP A 329 14.07 -2.50 -38.02
CA ASP A 329 13.91 -2.33 -39.47
C ASP A 329 14.15 -3.62 -40.27
N LYS A 330 14.91 -4.56 -39.68
CA LYS A 330 15.19 -5.90 -40.24
C LYS A 330 14.18 -6.98 -39.81
N HIS A 331 13.03 -6.60 -39.26
CA HIS A 331 12.00 -7.48 -38.70
C HIS A 331 12.46 -8.43 -37.58
N LYS A 332 13.62 -8.17 -36.96
CA LYS A 332 14.10 -8.94 -35.82
C LYS A 332 13.39 -8.45 -34.56
N VAL A 333 12.87 -9.38 -33.76
CA VAL A 333 12.25 -9.06 -32.47
C VAL A 333 13.32 -8.62 -31.49
N LEU A 334 13.26 -7.35 -31.07
CA LEU A 334 14.13 -6.75 -30.06
C LEU A 334 13.66 -7.11 -28.66
N ARG A 335 12.36 -6.91 -28.40
CA ARG A 335 11.76 -7.15 -27.08
C ARG A 335 10.32 -7.63 -27.22
N LYS A 336 9.83 -8.33 -26.19
CA LYS A 336 8.47 -8.86 -26.10
C LYS A 336 7.87 -8.40 -24.78
N TYR A 337 6.66 -7.84 -24.83
CA TYR A 337 5.89 -7.38 -23.68
C TYR A 337 4.59 -8.16 -23.64
N LEU A 338 4.36 -8.86 -22.53
CA LEU A 338 3.11 -9.57 -22.30
C LEU A 338 2.08 -8.58 -21.79
N ILE A 339 0.90 -8.58 -22.42
CA ILE A 339 -0.16 -7.66 -22.07
C ILE A 339 -1.21 -8.43 -21.26
N PRO A 340 -1.47 -8.04 -20.00
CA PRO A 340 -2.45 -8.71 -19.16
C PRO A 340 -3.87 -8.44 -19.68
N SER A 341 -4.83 -9.24 -19.22
CA SER A 341 -6.23 -8.96 -19.50
C SER A 341 -6.67 -7.67 -18.80
N ARG A 342 -7.69 -7.01 -19.36
CA ARG A 342 -8.17 -5.67 -18.97
C ARG A 342 -7.20 -4.53 -19.22
N ALA A 343 -6.05 -4.76 -19.85
CA ALA A 343 -5.18 -3.69 -20.29
C ALA A 343 -5.80 -2.95 -21.49
N HIS A 344 -5.77 -1.62 -21.44
CA HIS A 344 -6.14 -0.75 -22.55
C HIS A 344 -4.91 -0.53 -23.43
N LEU A 345 -4.98 -0.90 -24.70
CA LEU A 345 -3.90 -0.70 -25.66
C LEU A 345 -3.85 0.78 -26.06
N MET A 346 -2.64 1.33 -26.07
CA MET A 346 -2.38 2.73 -26.46
C MET A 346 -1.75 2.85 -27.87
N VAL A 347 -1.41 1.72 -28.48
CA VAL A 347 -0.75 1.61 -29.78
C VAL A 347 -1.52 0.66 -30.70
N ALA A 348 -1.37 0.82 -32.01
CA ALA A 348 -1.90 -0.09 -33.02
C ALA A 348 -0.81 -1.00 -33.61
N ASP A 349 -1.23 -2.06 -34.30
CA ASP A 349 -0.31 -2.95 -35.02
C ASP A 349 0.37 -2.20 -36.19
N GLY A 350 1.70 -2.25 -36.25
CA GLY A 350 2.49 -1.52 -37.25
C GLY A 350 2.90 -0.10 -36.86
N ASP A 351 2.51 0.41 -35.69
CA ASP A 351 2.92 1.74 -35.23
C ASP A 351 4.42 1.80 -34.95
N ALA A 352 5.04 2.94 -35.25
CA ALA A 352 6.42 3.23 -34.86
C ALA A 352 6.44 3.79 -33.44
N VAL A 353 7.05 3.06 -32.52
CA VAL A 353 7.20 3.46 -31.12
C VAL A 353 8.66 3.81 -30.82
N HIS A 354 8.83 4.76 -29.92
CA HIS A 354 10.12 5.14 -29.40
C HIS A 354 10.31 4.61 -27.99
N GLN A 355 11.57 4.53 -27.59
CA GLN A 355 11.96 4.34 -26.22
C GLN A 355 11.14 5.25 -25.27
N ALA A 356 10.62 4.68 -24.18
CA ALA A 356 9.74 5.28 -23.18
C ALA A 356 8.27 5.51 -23.59
N ASP A 357 7.83 5.04 -24.76
CA ASP A 357 6.42 5.13 -25.13
C ASP A 357 5.56 4.09 -24.40
N VAL A 358 4.32 4.49 -24.11
CA VAL A 358 3.32 3.65 -23.44
C VAL A 358 2.67 2.72 -24.46
N LEU A 359 2.86 1.41 -24.28
CA LEU A 359 2.23 0.37 -25.10
C LEU A 359 0.81 0.08 -24.64
N ALA A 360 0.60 -0.02 -23.33
CA ALA A 360 -0.69 -0.31 -22.73
C ALA A 360 -0.81 0.35 -21.37
N LYS A 361 -2.04 0.68 -20.97
CA LYS A 361 -2.38 1.15 -19.62
C LYS A 361 -3.33 0.16 -18.96
N ILE A 362 -3.04 -0.20 -17.72
CA ILE A 362 -3.87 -1.08 -16.93
C ILE A 362 -4.52 -0.22 -15.85
N PRO A 363 -5.86 -0.08 -15.84
CA PRO A 363 -6.55 0.56 -14.73
C PRO A 363 -6.23 -0.18 -13.43
N ARG A 364 -5.77 0.53 -12.41
CA ARG A 364 -5.53 -0.04 -11.10
C ARG A 364 -6.87 -0.38 -10.45
N GLU A 365 -7.11 -1.66 -10.16
CA GLU A 365 -8.29 -2.09 -9.41
C GLU A 365 -8.32 -1.56 -7.97
N THR A 366 -7.19 -1.12 -7.42
CA THR A 366 -7.14 -0.38 -6.15
C THR A 366 -7.89 0.96 -6.21
N THR A 367 -8.24 1.42 -7.41
CA THR A 367 -9.14 2.55 -7.67
C THR A 367 -10.63 2.15 -7.69
N LYS A 368 -10.98 0.89 -7.38
CA LYS A 368 -12.25 0.71 -6.66
C LYS A 368 -12.02 1.45 -5.37
N THR A 369 -12.57 2.68 -5.31
CA THR A 369 -12.66 3.55 -4.13
C THR A 369 -12.34 2.72 -2.90
N LYS A 370 -11.26 3.03 -2.17
CA LYS A 370 -11.11 2.58 -0.78
C LYS A 370 -12.35 3.09 -0.07
N ASP A 371 -13.41 2.32 -0.20
CA ASP A 371 -14.75 2.81 0.01
C ASP A 371 -14.81 2.93 1.51
N ILE A 372 -15.16 4.13 1.96
CA ILE A 372 -15.34 4.43 3.38
C ILE A 372 -16.34 3.40 3.98
N THR A 373 -17.18 2.77 3.14
CA THR A 373 -18.13 1.73 3.50
C THR A 373 -17.55 0.30 3.70
N GLY A 374 -16.31 0.03 3.29
CA GLY A 374 -15.67 -1.29 3.28
C GLY A 374 -14.58 -1.54 4.34
N GLY A 375 -14.19 -0.52 5.10
CA GLY A 375 -13.06 -0.59 6.05
C GLY A 375 -13.24 -1.62 7.16
N LEU A 376 -14.40 -1.67 7.81
CA LEU A 376 -14.62 -2.60 8.93
C LEU A 376 -14.57 -4.08 8.52
N PRO A 377 -15.21 -4.53 7.41
CA PRO A 377 -15.04 -5.89 6.91
C PRO A 377 -13.57 -6.29 6.71
N ARG A 378 -12.72 -5.37 6.23
CA ARG A 378 -11.29 -5.60 6.07
C ARG A 378 -10.58 -5.74 7.43
N VAL A 379 -10.90 -4.90 8.40
CA VAL A 379 -10.37 -5.01 9.77
C VAL A 379 -10.77 -6.35 10.42
N VAL A 380 -12.02 -6.78 10.22
CA VAL A 380 -12.50 -8.09 10.70
C VAL A 380 -11.73 -9.22 10.02
N GLU A 381 -11.50 -9.15 8.70
CA GLU A 381 -10.72 -10.13 7.94
C GLU A 381 -9.29 -10.27 8.50
N LEU A 382 -8.65 -9.14 8.82
CA LEU A 382 -7.29 -9.09 9.39
C LEU A 382 -7.25 -9.67 10.81
N PHE A 383 -8.17 -9.30 11.70
CA PHE A 383 -8.23 -9.84 13.07
C PHE A 383 -8.60 -11.33 13.11
N GLU A 384 -9.33 -11.82 12.11
CA GLU A 384 -9.62 -13.25 11.97
C GLU A 384 -8.53 -14.01 11.20
N ALA A 385 -7.49 -13.33 10.73
CA ALA A 385 -6.43 -13.88 9.89
C ALA A 385 -7.00 -14.71 8.72
N ARG A 386 -8.09 -14.25 8.10
CA ARG A 386 -8.71 -14.93 6.96
C ARG A 386 -7.82 -14.76 5.72
N LYS A 387 -7.83 -15.79 4.87
CA LYS A 387 -7.20 -15.70 3.56
C LYS A 387 -8.06 -14.83 2.62
N PRO A 388 -7.51 -13.77 2.02
CA PRO A 388 -8.22 -13.01 0.99
C PRO A 388 -8.65 -13.87 -0.20
N ARG A 389 -9.65 -13.42 -0.96
CA ARG A 389 -10.12 -14.17 -2.14
C ARG A 389 -9.11 -14.13 -3.29
N GLU A 390 -8.55 -12.95 -3.55
CA GLU A 390 -7.54 -12.71 -4.59
C GLU A 390 -6.23 -12.31 -3.90
N THR A 391 -5.48 -13.31 -3.41
CA THR A 391 -4.24 -13.06 -2.66
C THR A 391 -3.07 -12.78 -3.59
N ALA A 392 -2.27 -11.77 -3.28
CA ALA A 392 -0.95 -11.63 -3.86
C ALA A 392 -0.07 -12.82 -3.48
N VAL A 393 0.51 -13.47 -4.49
CA VAL A 393 1.50 -14.54 -4.30
C VAL A 393 2.86 -13.91 -4.01
N ILE A 394 3.44 -14.23 -2.86
CA ILE A 394 4.77 -13.79 -2.45
C ILE A 394 5.82 -14.86 -2.73
N THR A 395 7.06 -14.46 -3.04
CA THR A 395 8.17 -15.41 -3.13
C THR A 395 8.64 -15.83 -1.74
N GLU A 396 9.05 -17.09 -1.58
CA GLU A 396 9.60 -17.65 -0.33
C GLU A 396 11.13 -17.53 -0.29
N ILE A 397 11.76 -17.33 -1.44
CA ILE A 397 13.22 -17.29 -1.58
C ILE A 397 13.66 -16.04 -2.32
N ASP A 398 14.85 -15.56 -1.97
CA ASP A 398 15.58 -14.58 -2.78
C ASP A 398 16.09 -15.25 -4.05
N GLY A 399 16.10 -14.54 -5.17
CA GLY A 399 16.67 -15.08 -6.40
C GLY A 399 16.25 -14.36 -7.67
N ILE A 400 16.62 -14.96 -8.80
CA ILE A 400 16.32 -14.46 -10.14
C ILE A 400 15.03 -15.10 -10.65
N VAL A 401 14.13 -14.26 -11.17
CA VAL A 401 12.84 -14.69 -11.72
C VAL A 401 13.03 -15.25 -13.13
N LYS A 402 12.46 -16.43 -13.38
CA LYS A 402 12.27 -17.03 -14.71
C LYS A 402 10.80 -17.35 -14.95
N TYR A 403 10.36 -17.14 -16.18
CA TYR A 403 9.01 -17.51 -16.58
C TYR A 403 8.97 -18.97 -17.01
N GLY A 404 8.08 -19.73 -16.38
CA GLY A 404 7.78 -21.11 -16.75
C GLY A 404 6.61 -21.21 -17.73
N ASP A 405 6.23 -22.45 -18.03
CA ASP A 405 5.11 -22.74 -18.91
C ASP A 405 3.75 -22.40 -18.26
N ILE A 406 2.76 -22.13 -19.11
CA ILE A 406 1.36 -22.04 -18.70
C ILE A 406 0.75 -23.43 -18.77
N ALA A 407 0.18 -23.90 -17.66
CA ALA A 407 -0.53 -25.17 -17.59
C ALA A 407 -1.81 -25.00 -16.77
N LYS A 408 -2.94 -25.52 -17.29
CA LYS A 408 -4.25 -25.53 -16.58
C LYS A 408 -4.71 -24.12 -16.18
N GLY A 409 -4.58 -23.14 -17.08
CA GLY A 409 -4.97 -21.75 -16.83
C GLY A 409 -4.14 -21.02 -15.76
N GLN A 410 -3.03 -21.60 -15.31
CA GLN A 410 -2.09 -20.99 -14.37
C GLN A 410 -0.73 -20.81 -15.05
N ARG A 411 -0.13 -19.65 -14.86
CA ARG A 411 1.22 -19.31 -15.28
C ARG A 411 2.20 -19.65 -14.17
N LYS A 412 3.23 -20.43 -14.50
CA LYS A 412 4.29 -20.77 -13.56
C LYS A 412 5.39 -19.71 -13.60
N ILE A 413 5.83 -19.27 -12.43
CA ILE A 413 7.01 -18.42 -12.24
C ILE A 413 7.98 -19.20 -11.37
N GLN A 414 9.22 -19.33 -11.84
CA GLN A 414 10.29 -19.97 -11.09
C GLN A 414 11.23 -18.91 -10.55
N VAL A 415 11.53 -18.97 -9.26
CA VAL A 415 12.57 -18.15 -8.64
C VAL A 415 13.74 -19.08 -8.36
N ILE A 416 14.94 -18.69 -8.81
CA ILE A 416 16.17 -19.47 -8.66
C ILE A 416 17.13 -18.68 -7.79
N ASN A 417 17.44 -19.22 -6.62
CA ASN A 417 18.42 -18.63 -5.71
C ASN A 417 19.85 -18.87 -6.22
N GLU A 418 20.81 -18.07 -5.77
CA GLU A 418 22.25 -18.21 -6.11
C GLU A 418 22.81 -19.59 -5.71
N SER A 419 22.22 -20.23 -4.69
CA SER A 419 22.56 -21.58 -4.24
C SER A 419 21.99 -22.70 -5.13
N GLY A 420 21.25 -22.38 -6.20
CA GLY A 420 20.64 -23.35 -7.11
C GLY A 420 19.32 -23.96 -6.62
N VAL A 421 18.73 -23.45 -5.54
CA VAL A 421 17.39 -23.85 -5.09
C VAL A 421 16.35 -23.14 -5.95
N GLU A 422 15.47 -23.91 -6.57
CA GLU A 422 14.39 -23.40 -7.41
C GLU A 422 13.05 -23.57 -6.68
N ARG A 423 12.24 -22.51 -6.67
CA ARG A 423 10.85 -22.55 -6.20
C ARG A 423 9.91 -22.11 -7.29
N GLU A 424 8.82 -22.84 -7.48
CA GLU A 424 7.81 -22.58 -8.49
C GLU A 424 6.53 -22.02 -7.85
N TYR A 425 6.05 -20.91 -8.40
CA TYR A 425 4.85 -20.19 -8.01
C TYR A 425 3.84 -20.23 -9.15
N SER A 426 2.56 -20.44 -8.85
CA SER A 426 1.48 -20.44 -9.85
C SER A 426 0.65 -19.18 -9.72
N LEU A 427 0.54 -18.41 -10.81
CA LEU A 427 -0.29 -17.22 -10.92
C LEU A 427 -1.46 -17.47 -11.87
N PRO A 428 -2.66 -16.92 -11.61
CA PRO A 428 -3.76 -17.00 -12.57
C PRO A 428 -3.38 -16.36 -13.90
N ARG A 429 -3.83 -16.96 -15.01
CA ARG A 429 -3.65 -16.38 -16.35
C ARG A 429 -4.36 -15.03 -16.44
N GLY A 430 -3.76 -14.10 -17.20
CA GLY A 430 -4.32 -12.77 -17.45
C GLY A 430 -3.94 -11.72 -16.40
N VAL A 431 -3.48 -12.14 -15.21
CA VAL A 431 -3.05 -11.23 -14.14
C VAL A 431 -1.74 -10.53 -14.51
N HIS A 432 -1.66 -9.24 -14.17
CA HIS A 432 -0.43 -8.46 -14.28
C HIS A 432 0.64 -9.00 -13.33
N VAL A 433 1.77 -9.41 -13.90
CA VAL A 433 2.93 -9.87 -13.14
C VAL A 433 3.81 -8.67 -12.84
N ASN A 434 4.13 -8.51 -11.55
CA ASN A 434 4.89 -7.37 -11.08
C ASN A 434 6.37 -7.43 -11.42
N VAL A 435 6.91 -8.63 -11.57
CA VAL A 435 8.33 -8.86 -11.75
C VAL A 435 8.64 -9.18 -13.20
N GLN A 436 9.81 -8.77 -13.70
CA GLN A 436 10.27 -9.13 -15.05
C GLN A 436 11.17 -10.37 -15.04
N GLU A 437 11.30 -11.02 -16.19
CA GLU A 437 12.24 -12.13 -16.37
C GLU A 437 13.69 -11.63 -16.25
N GLY A 438 14.48 -12.28 -15.40
CA GLY A 438 15.85 -11.88 -15.07
C GLY A 438 15.96 -10.86 -13.93
N GLU A 439 14.84 -10.38 -13.38
CA GLU A 439 14.85 -9.48 -12.22
C GLU A 439 15.18 -10.25 -10.94
N HIS A 440 15.90 -9.58 -10.03
CA HIS A 440 16.22 -10.12 -8.71
C HIS A 440 15.12 -9.74 -7.72
N VAL A 441 14.47 -10.73 -7.13
CA VAL A 441 13.42 -10.55 -6.12
C VAL A 441 13.92 -10.98 -4.75
N ARG A 442 13.34 -10.37 -3.71
CA ARG A 442 13.63 -10.76 -2.32
C ARG A 442 12.52 -11.63 -1.74
N ALA A 443 12.86 -12.49 -0.78
CA ALA A 443 11.89 -13.25 0.00
C ALA A 443 10.81 -12.33 0.58
N GLY A 444 9.55 -12.73 0.40
CA GLY A 444 8.35 -11.99 0.78
C GLY A 444 7.85 -11.00 -0.28
N GLU A 445 8.59 -10.71 -1.34
CA GLU A 445 8.18 -9.75 -2.37
C GLU A 445 6.98 -10.28 -3.21
N PRO A 446 5.93 -9.47 -3.44
CA PRO A 446 4.74 -9.91 -4.16
C PRO A 446 4.99 -9.98 -5.68
N LEU A 447 4.69 -11.14 -6.28
CA LEU A 447 4.84 -11.40 -7.71
C LEU A 447 3.65 -10.88 -8.55
N MET A 448 2.50 -10.66 -7.91
CA MET A 448 1.28 -10.11 -8.51
C MET A 448 0.65 -9.09 -7.56
N ASP A 449 -0.19 -8.22 -8.09
CA ASP A 449 -0.97 -7.28 -7.29
C ASP A 449 -2.06 -8.01 -6.49
N GLY A 450 -2.34 -7.48 -5.29
CA GLY A 450 -3.40 -7.97 -4.42
C GLY A 450 -3.05 -7.88 -2.94
N PRO A 451 -4.04 -8.08 -2.05
CA PRO A 451 -3.79 -8.18 -0.60
C PRO A 451 -2.88 -9.37 -0.28
N ARG A 452 -1.90 -9.14 0.60
CA ARG A 452 -1.01 -10.20 1.08
C ARG A 452 -1.73 -11.07 2.10
N ASN A 453 -1.43 -12.37 2.06
CA ASN A 453 -1.97 -13.36 2.97
C ASN A 453 -1.15 -13.41 4.28
N PRO A 454 -1.76 -13.19 5.46
CA PRO A 454 -1.08 -13.27 6.76
C PRO A 454 -0.32 -14.59 6.98
N HIS A 455 -0.88 -15.72 6.54
CA HIS A 455 -0.25 -17.04 6.74
C HIS A 455 1.04 -17.20 5.93
N ASP A 456 1.07 -16.65 4.71
CA ASP A 456 2.25 -16.72 3.85
C ASP A 456 3.35 -15.80 4.39
N ILE A 457 2.98 -14.62 4.92
CA ILE A 457 3.92 -13.71 5.59
C ILE A 457 4.57 -14.40 6.80
N LEU A 458 3.78 -15.11 7.63
CA LEU A 458 4.32 -15.85 8.77
C LEU A 458 5.35 -16.90 8.36
N ALA A 459 5.02 -17.67 7.31
CA ALA A 459 5.86 -18.76 6.84
C ALA A 459 7.17 -18.27 6.21
N VAL A 460 7.15 -17.13 5.53
CA VAL A 460 8.29 -16.60 4.77
C VAL A 460 9.13 -15.60 5.57
N LEU A 461 8.48 -14.59 6.15
CA LEU A 461 9.13 -13.45 6.79
C LEU A 461 9.20 -13.57 8.32
N GLY A 462 8.40 -14.48 8.89
CA GLY A 462 8.37 -14.76 10.33
C GLY A 462 7.42 -13.87 11.12
N GLU A 463 7.40 -14.08 12.44
CA GLU A 463 6.45 -13.46 13.35
C GLU A 463 6.54 -11.93 13.39
N LYS A 464 7.75 -11.36 13.46
CA LYS A 464 7.94 -9.91 13.61
C LYS A 464 7.37 -9.12 12.43
N GLU A 465 7.62 -9.61 11.22
CA GLU A 465 7.12 -8.98 10.00
C GLU A 465 5.60 -9.15 9.88
N LEU A 466 5.04 -10.30 10.27
CA LEU A 466 3.59 -10.47 10.33
C LEU A 466 2.95 -9.47 11.32
N GLN A 467 3.51 -9.35 12.53
CA GLN A 467 2.98 -8.44 13.53
C GLN A 467 3.03 -6.99 13.04
N ALA A 468 4.14 -6.57 12.43
CA ALA A 468 4.27 -5.23 11.85
C ALA A 468 3.28 -5.00 10.70
N TYR A 469 3.10 -5.99 9.82
CA TYR A 469 2.12 -5.94 8.74
C TYR A 469 0.69 -5.77 9.26
N LEU A 470 0.27 -6.60 10.24
CA LEU A 470 -1.08 -6.52 10.82
C LEU A 470 -1.33 -5.17 11.49
N VAL A 471 -0.36 -4.66 12.26
CA VAL A 471 -0.49 -3.35 12.91
C VAL A 471 -0.64 -2.25 11.87
N ASN A 472 0.23 -2.22 10.85
CA ASN A 472 0.21 -1.17 9.83
C ASN A 472 -1.05 -1.22 8.96
N GLU A 473 -1.49 -2.39 8.49
CA GLU A 473 -2.71 -2.52 7.67
C GLU A 473 -3.97 -2.10 8.43
N ILE A 474 -4.11 -2.52 9.69
CA ILE A 474 -5.28 -2.14 10.50
C ILE A 474 -5.24 -0.63 10.77
N GLN A 475 -4.06 -0.09 11.11
CA GLN A 475 -3.86 1.33 11.35
C GLN A 475 -4.22 2.17 10.13
N GLU A 476 -3.79 1.75 8.93
CA GLU A 476 -4.11 2.41 7.66
C GLU A 476 -5.62 2.49 7.44
N VAL A 477 -6.35 1.39 7.68
CA VAL A 477 -7.81 1.38 7.54
C VAL A 477 -8.48 2.39 8.49
N TYR A 478 -8.07 2.47 9.76
CA TYR A 478 -8.64 3.46 10.68
C TYR A 478 -8.26 4.91 10.30
N ARG A 479 -7.02 5.12 9.84
CA ARG A 479 -6.51 6.44 9.43
C ARG A 479 -7.19 6.97 8.18
N LEU A 480 -7.41 6.12 7.17
CA LEU A 480 -8.22 6.45 5.98
C LEU A 480 -9.64 6.90 6.32
N GLN A 481 -10.13 6.50 7.50
CA GLN A 481 -11.43 6.87 8.02
C GLN A 481 -11.38 8.09 8.96
N GLY A 482 -10.22 8.73 9.09
CA GLY A 482 -9.99 9.90 9.95
C GLY A 482 -9.95 9.57 11.45
N VAL A 483 -9.76 8.30 11.82
CA VAL A 483 -9.65 7.87 13.23
C VAL A 483 -8.18 7.64 13.56
N ASN A 484 -7.70 8.37 14.57
CA ASN A 484 -6.33 8.28 15.04
C ASN A 484 -6.26 7.34 16.25
N ILE A 485 -5.87 6.09 16.01
CA ILE A 485 -5.59 5.09 17.06
C ILE A 485 -4.07 5.02 17.24
N ASN A 486 -3.58 4.85 18.48
CA ASN A 486 -2.17 4.58 18.67
C ASN A 486 -1.89 3.08 18.46
N ASP A 487 -0.82 2.77 17.75
CA ASP A 487 -0.35 1.40 17.45
C ASP A 487 -0.36 0.47 18.67
N LYS A 488 -0.12 0.99 19.88
CA LYS A 488 -0.06 0.19 21.11
C LYS A 488 -1.33 -0.59 21.37
N HIS A 489 -2.49 -0.06 20.97
CA HIS A 489 -3.77 -0.73 21.14
C HIS A 489 -3.91 -1.90 20.17
N ILE A 490 -3.48 -1.72 18.91
CA ILE A 490 -3.51 -2.79 17.91
C ILE A 490 -2.48 -3.88 18.27
N GLU A 491 -1.29 -3.49 18.70
CA GLU A 491 -0.24 -4.40 19.18
C GLU A 491 -0.72 -5.32 20.31
N VAL A 492 -1.55 -4.83 21.23
CA VAL A 492 -2.10 -5.65 22.32
C VAL A 492 -2.97 -6.78 21.77
N ILE A 493 -3.80 -6.50 20.76
CA ILE A 493 -4.65 -7.51 20.13
C ILE A 493 -3.81 -8.47 19.29
N VAL A 494 -2.90 -7.95 18.46
CA VAL A 494 -2.01 -8.75 17.61
C VAL A 494 -1.17 -9.69 18.46
N ARG A 495 -0.69 -9.26 19.63
CA ARG A 495 0.01 -10.15 20.58
C ARG A 495 -0.86 -11.32 21.02
N GLN A 496 -2.15 -11.11 21.27
CA GLN A 496 -3.04 -12.21 21.66
C GLN A 496 -3.34 -13.16 20.49
N MET A 497 -3.36 -12.66 19.26
CA MET A 497 -3.47 -13.51 18.07
C MET A 497 -2.27 -14.46 17.95
N MET A 498 -1.07 -13.97 18.26
CA MET A 498 0.19 -14.73 18.17
C MET A 498 0.48 -15.61 19.40
N ARG A 499 -0.40 -15.64 20.42
CA ARG A 499 -0.15 -16.33 21.69
C ARG A 499 0.04 -17.86 21.57
N TRP A 500 -0.49 -18.46 20.51
CA TRP A 500 -0.55 -19.92 20.31
C TRP A 500 0.31 -20.43 19.14
N ILE A 501 1.20 -19.58 18.64
CA ILE A 501 2.24 -19.97 17.68
C ILE A 501 3.45 -20.45 18.48
#